data_AF-A0A1Z4JKA9-F1
#
_entry.id   AF-A0A1Z4JKA9-F1
#
_cell.length_a   1.000
_cell.length_b   1.000
_cell.length_c   1.000
_cell.angle_alpha   90.00
_cell.angle_beta   90.00
_cell.angle_gamma   90.00
#
_symmetry.space_group_name_H-M   'P 1'
#
loop_
_entity.id
_entity.type
_entity.pdbx_description
1 polymer ?
#
loop_
_entity_poly.entity_id
_entity_poly.type
_entity_poly.pdbx_seq_one_letter_code
_entity_poly.pdbx_strand_id
1 'polypeptide(L)'
;MVENSPVTDSTSKKSATTKLRKRLNLDLSPEAYDLLQSLSDESGKNMAEVLRTGLALYGIAREEKKKGRSLGVVEDDRVVKEIVIP
;
A
#
# COMPACT_ATOMS: atom_id res chain seq x y z
N MET A 1 -20.97 58.61 2.27
CA MET A 1 -21.91 57.56 2.73
C MET A 1 -21.56 56.30 1.92
N VAL A 2 -20.72 55.45 2.54
CA VAL A 2 -20.31 54.06 2.23
C VAL A 2 -19.96 53.63 0.79
N GLU A 3 -18.65 53.39 0.59
CA GLU A 3 -18.05 52.48 -0.40
C GLU A 3 -18.64 51.07 -0.29
N ASN A 4 -19.04 50.48 -1.42
CA ASN A 4 -19.24 49.03 -1.52
C ASN A 4 -18.09 48.45 -2.32
N SER A 5 -17.12 47.88 -1.61
CA SER A 5 -16.07 47.03 -2.16
C SER A 5 -16.67 45.77 -2.79
N PRO A 6 -16.13 45.25 -3.91
CA PRO A 6 -16.43 43.90 -4.33
C PRO A 6 -15.80 42.94 -3.33
N VAL A 7 -16.63 42.18 -2.61
CA VAL A 7 -16.19 41.05 -1.79
C VAL A 7 -15.57 40.03 -2.75
N THR A 8 -14.25 39.98 -2.75
CA THR A 8 -13.49 38.92 -3.39
C THR A 8 -13.61 37.68 -2.52
N ASP A 9 -14.54 36.79 -2.86
CA ASP A 9 -14.53 35.42 -2.34
C ASP A 9 -13.33 34.69 -2.96
N SER A 10 -12.18 34.93 -2.35
CA SER A 10 -10.93 34.23 -2.61
C SER A 10 -10.81 33.10 -1.61
N THR A 11 -11.68 32.09 -1.72
CA THR A 11 -11.56 30.91 -0.87
C THR A 11 -11.39 29.63 -1.68
N SER A 12 -10.21 29.04 -1.50
CA SER A 12 -9.89 27.62 -1.63
C SER A 12 -9.51 27.08 -3.01
N LYS A 13 -8.28 27.43 -3.42
CA LYS A 13 -7.35 26.45 -3.99
C LYS A 13 -7.20 25.26 -3.04
N LYS A 14 -7.88 24.15 -3.34
CA LYS A 14 -7.37 22.80 -3.12
C LYS A 14 -7.80 21.97 -4.32
N SER A 15 -7.03 22.07 -5.40
CA SER A 15 -7.03 21.03 -6.42
C SER A 15 -6.54 19.76 -5.72
N ALA A 16 -7.48 18.98 -5.23
CA ALA A 16 -7.21 17.60 -4.85
C ALA A 16 -6.75 16.95 -6.16
N THR A 17 -5.44 16.80 -6.33
CA THR A 17 -4.91 15.83 -7.28
C THR A 17 -5.38 14.48 -6.77
N THR A 18 -6.58 14.09 -7.19
CA THR A 18 -7.10 12.74 -7.02
C THR A 18 -6.02 11.84 -7.61
N LYS A 19 -5.20 11.24 -6.74
CA LYS A 19 -4.14 10.31 -7.18
C LYS A 19 -4.81 9.38 -8.17
N LEU A 20 -4.32 9.37 -9.42
CA LEU A 20 -4.88 8.53 -10.48
C LEU A 20 -4.82 7.09 -9.98
N ARG A 21 -5.97 6.54 -9.56
CA ARG A 21 -6.09 5.15 -9.13
C ARG A 21 -6.50 4.33 -10.34
N LYS A 22 -5.84 3.19 -10.55
CA LYS A 22 -6.26 2.18 -11.51
C LYS A 22 -6.95 1.06 -10.74
N ARG A 23 -8.12 0.62 -11.23
CA ARG A 23 -8.83 -0.54 -10.68
C ARG A 23 -8.15 -1.80 -11.18
N LEU A 24 -7.91 -2.74 -10.26
CA LEU A 24 -7.38 -4.05 -10.55
C LEU A 24 -8.47 -5.08 -10.24
N ASN A 25 -8.75 -5.95 -11.19
CA ASN A 25 -9.57 -7.15 -10.99
C ASN A 25 -8.63 -8.36 -11.06
N LEU A 26 -8.82 -9.33 -10.17
CA LEU A 26 -7.96 -10.49 -10.03
C LEU A 26 -8.81 -11.75 -9.98
N ASP A 27 -8.39 -12.76 -10.73
CA ASP A 27 -8.85 -14.13 -10.54
C ASP A 27 -7.84 -14.81 -9.61
N LEU A 28 -8.34 -15.36 -8.50
CA LEU A 28 -7.54 -16.06 -7.49
C LEU A 28 -7.98 -17.52 -7.43
N SER A 29 -7.05 -18.43 -7.14
CA SER A 29 -7.46 -19.77 -6.72
C SER A 29 -8.22 -19.69 -5.40
N PRO A 30 -9.09 -20.67 -5.08
CA PRO A 30 -9.81 -20.69 -3.81
C PRO A 30 -8.86 -20.54 -2.60
N GLU A 31 -7.74 -21.25 -2.61
CA GLU A 31 -6.76 -21.23 -1.52
C GLU A 31 -6.11 -19.86 -1.34
N ALA A 32 -5.82 -19.17 -2.45
CA ALA A 32 -5.27 -17.81 -2.40
C ALA A 32 -6.30 -16.78 -1.94
N TYR A 33 -7.57 -16.96 -2.31
CA TYR A 33 -8.66 -16.12 -1.82
C TYR A 33 -8.86 -16.30 -0.31
N ASP A 34 -8.92 -17.55 0.16
CA ASP A 34 -9.10 -17.87 1.58
C ASP A 34 -7.95 -17.33 2.43
N LEU A 35 -6.71 -17.44 1.95
CA LEU A 35 -5.55 -16.83 2.60
C LEU A 35 -5.66 -15.30 2.63
N LEU A 36 -6.10 -14.67 1.54
CA LEU A 36 -6.27 -13.21 1.52
C LEU A 36 -7.36 -12.76 2.50
N GLN A 37 -8.45 -13.52 2.60
CA GLN A 37 -9.53 -13.26 3.55
C GLN A 37 -9.04 -13.39 5.00
N SER A 38 -8.33 -14.48 5.35
CA SER A 38 -7.82 -14.67 6.71
C SER A 38 -6.85 -13.56 7.12
N LEU A 39 -5.93 -13.16 6.24
CA LEU A 39 -5.01 -12.06 6.49
C LEU A 39 -5.74 -10.71 6.64
N SER A 40 -6.83 -10.52 5.91
CA SER A 40 -7.71 -9.35 6.05
C SER A 40 -8.31 -9.30 7.46
N ASP A 41 -8.89 -10.41 7.90
CA ASP A 41 -9.60 -10.52 9.17
C ASP A 41 -8.65 -10.38 10.36
N GLU A 42 -7.50 -11.08 10.34
CA GLU A 42 -6.49 -11.05 11.39
C GLU A 42 -5.85 -9.65 11.55
N SER A 43 -5.69 -8.91 10.45
CA SER A 43 -5.05 -7.59 10.48
C SER A 43 -6.01 -6.41 10.66
N GLY A 44 -7.33 -6.65 10.64
CA GLY A 44 -8.36 -5.61 10.65
C GLY A 44 -8.34 -4.69 9.43
N LYS A 45 -7.62 -5.08 8.36
CA LYS A 45 -7.53 -4.37 7.09
C LYS A 45 -8.51 -4.95 6.09
N ASN A 46 -8.86 -4.22 5.04
CA ASN A 46 -9.56 -4.85 3.90
C ASN A 46 -8.57 -5.56 2.95
N MET A 47 -9.08 -6.50 2.14
CA MET A 47 -8.30 -7.27 1.16
C MET A 47 -7.42 -6.40 0.26
N ALA A 48 -7.93 -5.24 -0.17
CA ALA A 48 -7.18 -4.36 -1.06
C ALA A 48 -5.99 -3.70 -0.34
N GLU A 49 -6.09 -3.43 0.96
CA GLU A 49 -4.98 -2.96 1.80
C GLU A 49 -3.93 -4.05 2.03
N VAL A 50 -4.38 -5.29 2.27
CA VAL A 50 -3.49 -6.46 2.38
C VAL A 50 -2.71 -6.65 1.07
N LEU A 51 -3.40 -6.65 -0.08
CA LEU A 51 -2.77 -6.74 -1.40
C LEU A 51 -1.77 -5.60 -1.67
N ARG A 52 -2.12 -4.36 -1.32
CA ARG A 52 -1.18 -3.22 -1.43
C ARG A 52 0.06 -3.40 -0.56
N THR A 53 -0.11 -3.93 0.64
CA THR A 53 1.00 -4.23 1.56
C THR A 53 1.90 -5.30 0.95
N GLY A 54 1.33 -6.40 0.46
CA GLY A 54 2.08 -7.46 -0.23
C GLY A 54 2.86 -6.93 -1.44
N LEU A 55 2.24 -6.08 -2.26
CA LEU A 55 2.89 -5.45 -3.41
C LEU A 55 4.08 -4.56 -2.99
N ALA A 56 3.94 -3.80 -1.91
CA ALA A 56 5.03 -2.97 -1.37
C ALA A 56 6.20 -3.83 -0.87
N LEU A 57 5.90 -4.91 -0.13
CA LEU A 57 6.91 -5.85 0.35
C LEU A 57 7.67 -6.51 -0.81
N TYR A 58 6.96 -6.92 -1.88
CA TYR A 58 7.59 -7.45 -3.08
C TYR A 58 8.52 -6.44 -3.75
N GLY A 59 8.13 -5.16 -3.80
CA GLY A 59 8.98 -4.08 -4.30
C GLY A 59 10.27 -3.92 -3.48
N ILE A 60 10.17 -3.92 -2.16
CA ILE A 60 11.34 -3.85 -1.25
C ILE A 60 12.26 -5.05 -1.47
N ALA A 61 11.71 -6.26 -1.55
CA ALA A 61 12.48 -7.47 -1.78
C ALA A 61 13.29 -7.42 -3.08
N ARG A 62 12.66 -6.96 -4.18
CA ARG A 62 13.33 -6.80 -5.48
C ARG A 62 14.43 -5.75 -5.42
N GLU A 63 14.22 -4.66 -4.69
CA GLU A 63 15.20 -3.59 -4.56
C GLU A 63 16.43 -4.01 -3.74
N GLU A 64 16.22 -4.68 -2.60
CA GLU A 64 17.35 -5.19 -1.80
C GLU A 64 18.11 -6.31 -2.54
N LYS A 65 17.41 -7.16 -3.31
CA LYS A 65 18.05 -8.17 -4.16
C LYS A 65 19.02 -7.56 -5.18
N LYS A 66 18.67 -6.42 -5.79
CA LYS A 66 19.57 -5.68 -6.70
C LYS A 66 20.82 -5.17 -6.01
N LYS A 67 20.76 -4.92 -4.70
CA LYS A 67 21.89 -4.49 -3.85
C LYS A 67 22.70 -5.67 -3.30
N GLY A 68 22.40 -6.89 -3.70
CA GLY A 68 23.04 -8.10 -3.19
C GLY A 68 22.61 -8.49 -1.76
N ARG A 69 21.45 -8.00 -1.32
CA ARG A 69 20.87 -8.31 0.00
C ARG A 69 19.63 -9.18 -0.15
N SER A 70 19.23 -9.86 0.92
CA SER A 70 18.01 -10.66 0.98
C SER A 70 17.09 -10.21 2.12
N LEU A 71 15.83 -10.63 2.05
CA LEU A 71 14.88 -10.46 3.15
C LEU A 71 15.01 -11.64 4.10
N GLY A 72 14.83 -11.40 5.40
CA GLY A 72 14.83 -12.44 6.41
C GLY A 72 13.83 -12.18 7.53
N VAL A 73 13.43 -13.26 8.19
CA VAL A 73 12.72 -13.23 9.47
C VAL A 73 13.77 -13.13 10.58
N VAL A 74 13.57 -12.19 11.50
CA VAL A 74 14.51 -11.90 12.60
C VAL A 74 13.88 -12.28 13.93
N GLU A 75 14.61 -13.01 14.76
CA GLU A 75 14.27 -13.35 16.14
C GLU A 75 15.52 -13.10 17.00
N ASP A 76 15.38 -12.34 18.09
CA ASP A 76 16.49 -11.95 18.99
C ASP A 76 17.75 -11.45 18.25
N ASP A 77 17.56 -10.51 17.30
CA ASP A 77 18.61 -9.93 16.44
C ASP A 77 19.33 -10.92 15.51
N ARG A 78 18.81 -12.14 15.35
CA ARG A 78 19.34 -13.15 14.44
C ARG A 78 18.37 -13.42 13.30
N VAL A 79 18.91 -13.56 12.09
CA VAL A 79 18.12 -14.03 10.95
C VAL A 79 17.87 -15.54 11.13
N VAL A 80 16.62 -15.91 11.36
CA VAL A 80 16.20 -17.31 11.55
C VAL A 80 15.71 -17.96 10.26
N LYS A 81 15.33 -17.15 9.28
CA LYS A 81 14.87 -17.64 7.97
C LYS A 81 15.14 -16.60 6.89
N GLU A 82 15.72 -17.03 5.78
CA GLU A 82 15.78 -16.23 4.56
C GLU A 82 14.48 -16.39 3.75
N ILE A 83 13.95 -15.27 3.26
CA ILE A 83 12.76 -15.24 2.42
C ILE A 83 13.22 -15.20 0.96
N VAL A 84 13.08 -16.33 0.28
CA VAL A 84 13.37 -16.46 -1.16
C VAL A 84 12.10 -16.19 -1.94
N ILE A 85 12.07 -15.08 -2.67
CA ILE A 85 11.01 -14.78 -3.62
C ILE A 85 11.49 -15.25 -5.01
N PRO A 86 10.76 -16.16 -5.68
CA PRO A 86 11.10 -16.63 -7.02
C PRO A 86 11.17 -15.50 -8.07
#